data_AF-A0A4Q6Y819-F1
#
_entry.id   AF-A0A4Q6Y819-F1
#
_cell.length_a   1.000
_cell.length_b   1.000
_cell.length_c   1.000
_cell.angle_alpha   90.00
_cell.angle_beta   90.00
_cell.angle_gamma   90.00
#
_symmetry.space_group_name_H-M   'P 1'
#
loop_
_entity.id
_entity.type
_entity.pdbx_description
1 polymer ?
#
loop_
_entity_poly.entity_id
_entity_poly.type
_entity_poly.pdbx_seq_one_letter_code
_entity_poly.pdbx_strand_id
1 'polypeptide(L)'
;MDFLLGLRWYQIAAALAAVIALAWYARKLRRDEGKLTDVDKARSMAEERLAGFIGRAGLVSGDGAAAIVAGNGTIAVLLHRGVRVEARRLLAPLALSTSVEGVRIDTGESVLGSVTLFGVLEADVRRIEGIAQAGNVVDIRQFRPH
;
A
#
# COMPACT_ATOMS: atom_id res chain seq x y z
N MET A 1 -36.98 12.75 44.91
CA MET A 1 -37.40 12.16 43.60
C MET A 1 -36.17 12.00 42.71
N ASP A 2 -35.08 11.45 43.25
CA ASP A 2 -33.74 11.61 42.67
C ASP A 2 -33.21 10.32 42.02
N PHE A 3 -33.83 9.18 42.32
CA PHE A 3 -33.46 7.87 41.78
C PHE A 3 -33.78 7.70 40.29
N LEU A 4 -34.83 8.37 39.79
CA LEU A 4 -35.23 8.30 38.38
C LEU A 4 -34.32 9.12 37.46
N LEU A 5 -33.64 10.15 37.97
CA LEU A 5 -32.67 10.95 37.21
C LEU A 5 -31.31 10.23 37.08
N GLY A 6 -30.84 9.58 38.14
CA GLY A 6 -29.60 8.79 38.11
C GLY A 6 -29.65 7.66 37.09
N LEU A 7 -30.76 6.91 37.05
CA LEU A 7 -30.92 5.76 36.14
C LEU A 7 -30.88 6.17 34.65
N ARG A 8 -31.44 7.33 34.28
CA ARG A 8 -31.38 7.86 32.92
C ARG A 8 -29.98 8.37 32.56
N TRP A 9 -29.27 8.99 33.51
CA TRP A 9 -27.91 9.44 33.30
C TRP A 9 -26.92 8.29 33.10
N TYR A 10 -27.06 7.20 33.87
CA TYR A 10 -26.26 5.98 33.68
C TYR A 10 -26.51 5.33 32.32
N GLN A 11 -27.75 5.30 31.82
CA GLN A 11 -28.05 4.78 30.48
C GLN A 11 -27.38 5.62 29.38
N ILE A 12 -27.41 6.96 29.52
CA ILE A 12 -26.74 7.86 28.57
C ILE A 12 -25.21 7.66 28.63
N ALA A 13 -24.63 7.56 29.83
CA ALA A 13 -23.20 7.32 30.02
C ALA A 13 -22.77 5.95 29.45
N ALA A 14 -23.56 4.90 29.65
CA ALA A 14 -23.30 3.57 29.12
C ALA A 14 -23.40 3.52 27.59
N ALA A 15 -24.42 4.17 27.01
CA ALA A 15 -24.57 4.27 25.56
C ALA A 15 -23.40 5.06 24.95
N LEU A 16 -22.99 6.17 25.57
CA LEU A 16 -21.85 6.96 25.11
C LEU A 16 -20.54 6.15 25.19
N ALA A 17 -20.32 5.42 26.29
CA ALA A 17 -19.16 4.56 26.45
C ALA A 17 -19.14 3.43 25.40
N ALA A 18 -20.29 2.83 25.09
CA ALA A 18 -20.41 1.81 24.05
C ALA A 18 -20.07 2.37 22.67
N VAL A 19 -20.56 3.57 22.31
CA VAL A 19 -20.24 4.22 21.04
C VAL A 19 -18.76 4.58 20.94
N ILE A 20 -18.15 5.08 22.03
CA ILE A 20 -16.70 5.37 22.07
C ILE A 20 -15.88 4.09 21.92
N ALA A 21 -16.26 3.02 22.60
CA ALA A 21 -15.59 1.72 22.49
C ALA A 21 -15.69 1.16 21.07
N LEU A 22 -16.87 1.23 20.44
CA LEU A 22 -17.08 0.82 19.05
C LEU A 22 -16.26 1.69 18.07
N ALA A 23 -16.24 3.01 18.25
CA ALA A 23 -15.45 3.92 17.42
C ALA A 23 -13.95 3.66 17.57
N TRP A 24 -13.48 3.37 18.79
CA TRP A 24 -12.10 3.01 19.06
C TRP A 24 -11.73 1.67 18.43
N TYR A 25 -12.60 0.66 18.55
CA TYR A 25 -12.41 -0.66 17.93
C TYR A 25 -12.42 -0.58 16.40
N ALA A 26 -13.36 0.17 15.81
CA ALA A 26 -13.40 0.42 14.37
C ALA A 26 -12.14 1.16 13.88
N ARG A 27 -11.62 2.11 14.66
CA ARG A 27 -10.36 2.80 14.34
C ARG A 27 -9.15 1.86 14.41
N LYS A 28 -9.16 0.90 15.33
CA LYS A 28 -8.14 -0.16 15.42
C LYS A 28 -8.21 -1.08 14.20
N LEU A 29 -9.40 -1.52 13.82
CA LEU A 29 -9.60 -2.38 12.64
C LEU A 29 -9.22 -1.69 11.33
N ARG A 30 -9.58 -0.41 11.17
CA ARG A 30 -9.16 0.41 10.02
C ARG A 30 -7.65 0.58 9.89
N ARG A 31 -6.90 0.53 11.00
CA ARG A 31 -5.44 0.59 10.96
C ARG A 31 -4.83 -0.69 10.41
N ASP A 32 -5.42 -1.83 10.74
CA ASP A 32 -4.99 -3.11 10.18
C ASP A 32 -5.45 -3.28 8.72
N GLU A 33 -6.61 -2.71 8.34
CA GLU A 33 -7.02 -2.62 6.93
C GLU A 33 -6.14 -1.68 6.09
N GLY A 34 -5.44 -0.72 6.70
CA GLY A 34 -4.52 0.17 5.99
C GLY A 34 -3.18 -0.48 5.65
N LYS A 35 -2.80 -1.56 6.34
CA LYS A 35 -1.55 -2.26 6.07
C LYS A 35 -1.65 -3.00 4.74
N LEU A 36 -0.63 -2.81 3.91
CA LEU A 36 -0.40 -3.69 2.77
C LEU A 36 0.24 -4.94 3.37
N THR A 37 -0.57 -5.87 3.88
CA THR A 37 -0.09 -7.17 4.39
C THR A 37 -0.24 -8.29 3.35
N ASP A 38 -0.89 -7.99 2.23
CA ASP A 38 -1.20 -8.95 1.18
C ASP A 38 -0.90 -8.36 -0.20
N VAL A 39 -0.33 -9.18 -1.08
CA VAL A 39 0.02 -8.83 -2.45
C VAL A 39 -1.24 -8.56 -3.28
N ASP A 40 -2.31 -9.33 -3.08
CA ASP A 40 -3.57 -9.13 -3.80
C ASP A 40 -4.21 -7.78 -3.44
N LYS A 41 -4.13 -7.41 -2.15
CA LYS A 41 -4.61 -6.12 -1.68
C LYS A 41 -3.75 -4.97 -2.22
N ALA A 42 -2.43 -5.11 -2.22
CA ALA A 42 -1.52 -4.15 -2.83
C ALA A 42 -1.83 -3.96 -4.32
N ARG A 43 -2.18 -5.05 -5.02
CA ARG A 43 -2.58 -5.03 -6.43
C ARG A 43 -3.87 -4.26 -6.65
N SER A 44 -4.95 -4.60 -5.95
CA SER A 44 -6.23 -3.88 -6.07
C SER A 44 -6.07 -2.39 -5.76
N MET A 45 -5.29 -2.05 -4.72
CA MET A 45 -5.01 -0.65 -4.40
C MET A 45 -4.20 0.06 -5.49
N ALA A 46 -3.26 -0.62 -6.15
CA ALA A 46 -2.54 -0.05 -7.28
C ALA A 46 -3.46 0.22 -8.47
N GLU A 47 -4.34 -0.73 -8.80
CA GLU A 47 -5.30 -0.63 -9.91
C GLU A 47 -6.34 0.47 -9.66
N GLU A 48 -6.84 0.62 -8.43
CA GLU A 48 -7.78 1.69 -8.05
C GLU A 48 -7.14 3.08 -8.11
N ARG A 49 -5.86 3.20 -7.73
CA ARG A 49 -5.19 4.50 -7.62
C ARG A 49 -4.47 4.94 -8.89
N LEU A 50 -4.11 4.00 -9.75
CA LEU A 50 -3.42 4.26 -11.00
C LEU A 50 -4.32 3.83 -12.16
N ALA A 51 -4.99 4.79 -12.78
CA ALA A 51 -5.84 4.53 -13.93
C ALA A 51 -5.08 3.77 -15.03
N GLY A 52 -5.67 2.68 -15.53
CA GLY A 52 -5.08 1.83 -16.56
C GLY A 52 -3.85 1.03 -16.10
N PHE A 53 -3.62 0.90 -14.79
CA PHE A 53 -2.64 -0.05 -14.26
C PHE A 53 -3.31 -1.41 -14.07
N ILE A 54 -2.62 -2.47 -14.51
CA ILE A 54 -3.05 -3.87 -14.29
C ILE A 54 -1.88 -4.58 -13.63
N GLY A 55 -2.03 -4.94 -12.36
CA GLY A 55 -0.96 -5.60 -11.64
C GLY A 55 -0.88 -7.08 -11.98
N ARG A 56 0.33 -7.61 -12.15
CA ARG A 56 0.59 -9.02 -12.46
C ARG A 56 1.28 -9.75 -11.33
N ALA A 57 2.27 -9.11 -10.73
CA ALA A 57 3.04 -9.64 -9.61
C ALA A 57 3.36 -8.49 -8.68
N GLY A 58 3.40 -8.74 -7.38
CA GLY A 58 3.74 -7.72 -6.41
C GLY A 58 4.48 -8.31 -5.23
N LEU A 59 5.05 -7.41 -4.45
CA LEU A 59 5.81 -7.74 -3.27
C LEU A 59 5.52 -6.72 -2.20
N VAL A 60 5.37 -7.22 -0.98
CA VAL A 60 4.91 -6.45 0.15
C VAL A 60 6.01 -6.41 1.20
N SER A 61 6.20 -5.24 1.80
CA SER A 61 7.13 -5.04 2.91
C SER A 61 6.63 -5.80 4.16
N GLY A 62 7.54 -6.41 4.92
CA GLY A 62 7.17 -7.22 6.09
C GLY A 62 6.48 -6.44 7.22
N ASP A 63 6.66 -5.13 7.28
CA ASP A 63 5.97 -4.21 8.19
C ASP A 63 4.60 -3.72 7.67
N GLY A 64 4.31 -4.02 6.40
CA GLY A 64 3.11 -3.59 5.67
C GLY A 64 3.03 -2.09 5.40
N ALA A 65 4.14 -1.36 5.56
CA ALA A 65 4.20 0.08 5.30
C ALA A 65 4.45 0.42 3.82
N ALA A 66 4.88 -0.54 3.02
CA ALA A 66 5.16 -0.33 1.60
C ALA A 66 4.93 -1.59 0.78
N ALA A 67 4.67 -1.43 -0.50
CA ALA A 67 4.63 -2.53 -1.46
C ALA A 67 5.02 -2.05 -2.85
N ILE A 68 5.41 -2.99 -3.69
CA ILE A 68 5.66 -2.79 -5.10
C ILE A 68 4.81 -3.76 -5.92
N VAL A 69 4.26 -3.31 -7.03
CA VAL A 69 3.47 -4.13 -7.94
C VAL A 69 3.98 -3.89 -9.36
N ALA A 70 4.37 -4.94 -10.06
CA ALA A 70 4.70 -4.89 -11.49
C ALA A 70 3.41 -5.01 -12.32
N GLY A 71 3.27 -4.14 -13.31
CA GLY A 71 2.11 -4.09 -14.19
C GLY A 71 2.32 -3.23 -15.43
N ASN A 72 1.80 -3.67 -16.58
CA ASN A 72 1.80 -2.91 -17.84
C ASN A 72 3.17 -2.27 -18.19
N GLY A 73 4.26 -3.03 -18.11
CA GLY A 73 5.60 -2.52 -18.44
C GLY A 73 6.24 -1.61 -17.38
N THR A 74 5.53 -1.34 -16.29
CA THR A 74 5.91 -0.37 -15.24
C THR A 74 5.77 -0.96 -13.84
N ILE A 75 6.23 -0.24 -12.82
CA ILE A 75 6.16 -0.66 -11.43
C ILE A 75 5.36 0.38 -10.65
N ALA A 76 4.26 -0.04 -10.04
CA ALA A 76 3.55 0.75 -9.05
C ALA A 76 4.21 0.59 -7.69
N VAL A 77 4.73 1.68 -7.14
CA VAL A 77 5.21 1.74 -5.75
C VAL A 77 4.09 2.29 -4.88
N LEU A 78 3.75 1.55 -3.84
CA LEU A 78 2.77 1.94 -2.83
C LEU A 78 3.50 2.21 -1.51
N LEU A 79 3.23 3.36 -0.92
CA LEU A 79 3.72 3.74 0.41
C LEU A 79 2.53 4.06 1.30
N HIS A 80 2.41 3.35 2.42
CA HIS A 80 1.44 3.61 3.46
C HIS A 80 1.99 4.63 4.47
N ARG A 81 1.43 5.84 4.45
CA ARG A 81 1.64 6.89 5.46
C ARG A 81 0.42 6.97 6.39
N GLY A 82 0.36 6.03 7.33
CA GLY A 82 -0.56 6.02 8.47
C GLY A 82 -2.05 5.77 8.17
N VAL A 83 -2.72 6.69 7.47
CA VAL A 83 -4.14 6.55 7.05
C VAL A 83 -4.30 6.70 5.54
N ARG A 84 -3.26 7.16 4.85
CA ARG A 84 -3.24 7.31 3.40
C ARG A 84 -2.22 6.36 2.80
N VAL A 85 -2.61 5.70 1.73
CA VAL A 85 -1.70 4.98 0.85
C VAL A 85 -1.46 5.86 -0.36
N GLU A 86 -0.21 6.20 -0.63
CA GLU A 86 0.21 6.87 -1.85
C GLU A 86 0.66 5.80 -2.84
N ALA A 87 0.24 5.92 -4.11
CA ALA A 87 0.62 5.02 -5.18
C ALA A 87 1.20 5.84 -6.33
N ARG A 88 2.35 5.41 -6.87
CA ARG A 88 2.99 6.04 -8.03
C ARG A 88 3.52 5.01 -9.00
N ARG A 89 3.47 5.34 -10.29
CA ARG A 89 4.03 4.54 -11.37
C ARG A 89 5.45 4.99 -11.64
N LEU A 90 6.41 4.07 -11.54
CA LEU A 90 7.81 4.26 -11.86
C LEU A 90 8.21 3.34 -13.03
N LEU A 91 9.23 3.77 -13.76
CA LEU A 91 9.86 3.00 -14.81
C LEU A 91 11.06 2.23 -14.23
N ALA A 92 11.25 0.99 -14.68
CA ALA A 92 12.46 0.23 -14.37
C ALA A 92 13.65 0.73 -15.24
N PRO A 93 14.91 0.62 -14.79
CA PRO A 93 15.34 0.12 -13.48
C PRO A 93 15.15 1.15 -12.36
N LEU A 94 14.75 0.70 -11.18
CA LEU A 94 14.61 1.52 -9.99
C LEU A 94 15.98 1.78 -9.36
N ALA A 95 16.15 2.98 -8.77
CA ALA A 95 17.34 3.27 -7.97
C ALA A 95 17.19 2.60 -6.60
N LEU A 96 17.98 1.57 -6.33
CA LEU A 96 17.96 0.82 -5.08
C LEU A 96 19.12 1.25 -4.17
N SER A 97 18.88 1.28 -2.87
CA SER A 97 19.89 1.47 -1.83
C SER A 97 19.67 0.45 -0.73
N THR A 98 20.71 -0.31 -0.39
CA THR A 98 20.67 -1.30 0.69
C THR A 98 20.60 -0.59 2.04
N SER A 99 19.65 -0.96 2.88
CA SER A 99 19.53 -0.49 4.26
C SER A 99 19.61 -1.67 5.23
N VAL A 100 20.00 -1.42 6.47
CA VAL A 100 20.21 -2.47 7.49
C VAL A 100 18.93 -3.26 7.77
N GLU A 101 17.77 -2.66 7.51
CA GLU A 101 16.45 -3.21 7.83
C GLU A 101 15.70 -3.73 6.57
N GLY A 102 16.27 -3.55 5.36
CA GLY A 102 15.65 -3.94 4.09
C GLY A 102 16.17 -3.17 2.87
N VAL A 103 15.37 -3.10 1.80
CA VAL A 103 15.74 -2.39 0.55
C VAL A 103 15.03 -1.05 0.49
N ARG A 104 15.79 0.03 0.31
CA ARG A 104 15.26 1.36 0.04
C ARG A 104 15.19 1.58 -1.46
N ILE A 105 14.01 1.91 -1.96
CA ILE A 105 13.76 2.33 -3.34
C ILE A 105 13.74 3.85 -3.36
N ASP A 106 14.67 4.46 -4.08
CA ASP A 106 14.64 5.89 -4.34
C ASP A 106 13.76 6.17 -5.55
N THR A 107 12.66 6.89 -5.32
CA THR A 107 11.68 7.18 -6.38
C THR A 107 12.02 8.44 -7.17
N GLY A 108 13.05 9.19 -6.75
CA GLY A 108 13.51 10.40 -7.44
C GLY A 108 12.56 11.61 -7.38
N GLU A 109 11.43 11.51 -6.67
CA GLU A 109 10.45 12.58 -6.51
C GLU A 109 10.38 13.10 -5.07
N SER A 110 10.31 14.43 -4.87
CA SER A 110 10.22 15.06 -3.55
C SER A 110 9.01 14.65 -2.71
N VAL A 111 7.93 14.14 -3.32
CA VAL A 111 6.68 13.84 -2.61
C VAL A 111 6.67 12.42 -2.01
N LEU A 112 7.08 11.40 -2.79
CA LEU A 112 7.24 10.03 -2.30
C LEU A 112 8.56 9.84 -1.56
N GLY A 113 9.62 10.53 -2.00
CA GLY A 113 10.97 10.40 -1.47
C GLY A 113 11.54 8.99 -1.65
N SER A 114 12.16 8.46 -0.60
CA SER A 114 12.65 7.09 -0.57
C SER A 114 11.69 6.17 0.18
N VAL A 115 11.38 5.02 -0.41
CA VAL A 115 10.46 4.01 0.13
C VAL A 115 11.27 2.83 0.64
N THR A 116 11.21 2.54 1.94
CA THR A 116 11.88 1.38 2.53
C THR A 116 10.94 0.18 2.54
N LEU A 117 11.38 -0.92 1.92
CA LEU A 117 10.78 -2.24 2.01
C LEU A 117 11.54 -3.06 3.07
N PHE A 118 10.97 -3.20 4.25
CA PHE A 118 11.48 -4.00 5.35
C PHE A 118 11.37 -5.50 5.07
N GLY A 119 12.44 -6.26 5.32
CA GLY A 119 12.44 -7.72 5.16
C GLY A 119 12.41 -8.21 3.71
N VAL A 120 12.62 -7.31 2.74
CA VAL A 120 12.68 -7.61 1.30
C VAL A 120 14.13 -7.56 0.83
N LEU A 121 14.55 -8.53 0.01
CA LEU A 121 15.88 -8.56 -0.57
C LEU A 121 15.93 -7.85 -1.93
N GLU A 122 17.09 -7.32 -2.29
CA GLU A 122 17.32 -6.66 -3.58
C GLU A 122 17.02 -7.61 -4.76
N ALA A 123 17.35 -8.88 -4.61
CA ALA A 123 17.07 -9.92 -5.61
C ALA A 123 15.57 -10.10 -5.88
N ASP A 124 14.72 -9.92 -4.87
CA ASP A 124 13.28 -10.02 -5.04
C ASP A 124 12.71 -8.79 -5.76
N VAL A 125 13.23 -7.60 -5.45
CA VAL A 125 12.89 -6.37 -6.18
C VAL A 125 13.30 -6.51 -7.65
N ARG A 126 14.53 -6.98 -7.91
CA ARG A 126 15.04 -7.22 -9.26
C ARG A 126 14.22 -8.27 -10.03
N ARG A 127 13.68 -9.28 -9.33
CA ARG A 127 12.76 -10.26 -9.93
C ARG A 127 11.46 -9.58 -10.40
N ILE A 128 10.88 -8.70 -9.59
CA ILE A 128 9.68 -7.94 -9.94
C ILE A 128 9.95 -6.97 -11.10
N GLU A 129 11.12 -6.33 -11.13
CA GLU A 129 11.56 -5.50 -12.28
C GLU A 129 11.62 -6.31 -13.57
N GLY A 130 12.20 -7.52 -13.52
CA GLY A 130 12.25 -8.41 -14.68
C GLY A 130 10.85 -8.77 -15.20
N ILE A 131 9.87 -8.97 -14.31
CA ILE A 131 8.47 -9.23 -14.70
C ILE A 131 7.82 -8.00 -15.32
N ALA A 132 8.07 -6.81 -14.77
CA ALA A 132 7.60 -5.55 -15.37
C ALA A 132 8.18 -5.34 -16.77
N GLN A 133 9.49 -5.51 -16.93
CA GLN A 133 10.19 -5.36 -18.21
C GLN A 133 9.77 -6.42 -19.24
N ALA A 134 9.57 -7.68 -18.83
CA ALA A 134 9.03 -8.73 -19.70
C ALA A 134 7.63 -8.38 -20.22
N GLY A 135 6.82 -7.68 -19.42
CA GLY A 135 5.55 -7.12 -19.86
C GLY A 135 5.67 -6.01 -20.90
N ASN A 136 6.78 -5.27 -20.92
CA ASN A 136 7.07 -4.17 -21.86
C ASN A 136 7.60 -4.67 -23.22
N VAL A 137 8.34 -5.79 -23.22
CA VAL A 137 8.96 -6.37 -24.44
C VAL A 137 7.92 -6.89 -25.46
N VAL A 138 6.68 -7.13 -25.03
CA VAL A 138 5.61 -7.62 -25.92
C VAL A 138 5.03 -6.50 -26.82
N ASP A 139 5.21 -5.22 -26.47
CA ASP A 139 4.50 -4.11 -27.13
C ASP A 139 5.22 -3.48 -28.34
N ILE A 140 6.52 -3.77 -28.55
CA ILE A 140 7.27 -3.22 -29.69
C ILE A 140 6.96 -3.90 -31.04
N ARG A 141 6.24 -5.03 -31.06
CA ARG A 141 5.87 -5.72 -32.31
C ARG A 141 4.52 -5.28 -32.89
N GLN A 142 3.72 -4.47 -32.18
CA GLN A 142 2.41 -4.01 -32.67
C GLN A 142 2.46 -2.65 -33.38
N PHE A 143 3.58 -1.92 -33.35
CA PHE A 143 3.73 -0.68 -34.10
C PHE A 143 4.16 -0.94 -35.55
N ARG A 144 3.26 -1.51 -36.35
CA ARG A 144 3.39 -1.51 -37.81
C ARG A 144 2.37 -0.52 -38.37
N PRO A 145 2.77 0.68 -38.84
CA PRO A 145 1.86 1.55 -39.57
C PRO A 145 1.48 0.86 -40.88
N HIS A 146 0.18 0.82 -41.16
CA HIS A 146 -0.37 0.50 -42.47
C HIS A 146 -0.29 1.72 -43.38
#